data_AF-A0A497T0B5-F1
#
_entry.id   AF-A0A497T0B5-F1
#
_cell.length_a   1.000
_cell.length_b   1.000
_cell.length_c   1.000
_cell.angle_alpha   90.00
_cell.angle_beta   90.00
_cell.angle_gamma   90.00
#
_symmetry.space_group_name_H-M   'P 1'
#
loop_
_entity.id
_entity.type
_entity.pdbx_description
1 polymer ?
#
loop_
_entity_poly.entity_id
_entity_poly.type
_entity_poly.pdbx_seq_one_letter_code
_entity_poly.pdbx_strand_id
1 'polypeptide(L)'
;MEKTLIAVIFLFIIIAGVVWLFQYYVNRKVRRAVKLIIRWFDYIVSHPNDLDISEVRRIGDIVDEYIAENDIGKNTMYFTPKLIEHIVDRFGRKEHETFEQAAERLIQWRGDNVKFESYWTIIRGSFAEYISRREKGETPDLTAVSAPVAVLRKYWRV
;
A
#
# COMPACT_ATOMS: atom_id res chain seq x y z
N MET A 1 -11.93 -36.67 -33.36
CA MET A 1 -11.37 -36.54 -32.00
C MET A 1 -10.14 -35.64 -31.96
N GLU A 2 -9.10 -35.86 -32.78
CA GLU A 2 -7.89 -35.01 -32.79
C GLU A 2 -8.17 -33.52 -33.03
N LYS A 3 -8.99 -33.17 -34.03
CA LYS A 3 -9.30 -31.77 -34.37
C LYS A 3 -10.05 -31.03 -33.24
N THR A 4 -10.90 -31.73 -32.50
CA THR A 4 -11.65 -31.19 -31.36
C THR A 4 -10.72 -30.95 -30.17
N LEU A 5 -9.79 -31.87 -29.91
CA LEU A 5 -8.79 -31.73 -28.85
C LEU A 5 -7.85 -30.55 -29.10
N ILE A 6 -7.40 -30.37 -30.34
CA ILE A 6 -6.56 -29.24 -30.75
C ILE A 6 -7.28 -27.91 -30.55
N ALA A 7 -8.57 -27.83 -30.91
CA ALA A 7 -9.37 -26.63 -30.70
C ALA A 7 -9.53 -26.26 -29.22
N VAL A 8 -9.70 -27.26 -28.34
CA VAL A 8 -9.79 -27.06 -26.89
C VAL A 8 -8.45 -26.56 -26.32
N ILE A 9 -7.32 -27.14 -26.73
CA ILE A 9 -5.98 -26.69 -26.29
C ILE A 9 -5.73 -25.23 -26.73
N PHE A 10 -6.06 -24.89 -27.98
CA PHE A 10 -5.94 -23.51 -28.48
C PHE A 10 -6.79 -22.53 -27.66
N LEU A 11 -8.01 -22.91 -27.29
CA LEU A 11 -8.88 -22.08 -26.44
C LEU A 11 -8.24 -21.83 -25.07
N PHE A 12 -7.67 -22.85 -24.43
CA PHE A 12 -6.96 -22.69 -23.15
C PHE A 12 -5.76 -21.75 -23.26
N ILE A 13 -4.96 -21.84 -24.32
CA ILE A 13 -3.81 -20.96 -24.55
C ILE A 13 -4.26 -19.50 -24.71
N ILE A 14 -5.35 -19.25 -25.46
CA ILE A 14 -5.90 -17.90 -25.65
C ILE A 14 -6.39 -17.33 -24.32
N ILE A 15 -7.15 -18.11 -23.54
CA ILE A 15 -7.64 -17.69 -22.22
C ILE A 15 -6.46 -17.39 -21.28
N ALA A 16 -5.46 -18.27 -21.23
CA ALA A 16 -4.27 -18.06 -20.41
C ALA A 16 -3.51 -16.78 -20.81
N GLY A 17 -3.37 -16.52 -22.11
CA GLY A 17 -2.77 -15.30 -22.63
C GLY A 17 -3.53 -14.03 -22.23
N VAL A 18 -4.87 -14.06 -22.29
CA VAL A 18 -5.72 -12.94 -21.86
C VAL A 18 -5.62 -12.71 -20.35
N VAL A 19 -5.65 -13.78 -19.54
CA VAL A 19 -5.46 -13.69 -18.08
C VAL A 19 -4.08 -13.12 -17.74
N TRP A 20 -3.03 -13.56 -18.44
CA TRP A 20 -1.68 -13.05 -18.25
C TRP A 20 -1.54 -11.57 -18.60
N LEU A 21 -2.10 -11.14 -19.75
CA LEU A 21 -2.13 -9.73 -20.16
C LEU A 21 -2.89 -8.87 -19.16
N PHE A 22 -4.03 -9.35 -18.66
CA PHE A 22 -4.81 -8.66 -17.64
C PHE A 22 -4.00 -8.51 -16.35
N GLN A 23 -3.40 -9.60 -15.83
CA GLN A 23 -2.54 -9.56 -14.64
C GLN A 23 -1.33 -8.63 -14.81
N TYR A 24 -0.72 -8.60 -16.00
CA TYR A 24 0.39 -7.70 -16.30
C TYR A 24 -0.02 -6.22 -16.22
N TYR A 25 -1.14 -5.85 -16.84
CA TYR A 25 -1.66 -4.49 -16.82
C TYR A 25 -2.00 -4.02 -15.41
N VAL A 26 -2.66 -4.89 -14.65
CA VAL A 26 -3.05 -4.76 -13.25
C VAL A 26 -1.79 -4.54 -12.37
N ASN A 27 -0.78 -5.40 -12.49
CA ASN A 27 0.50 -5.25 -11.78
C ASN A 27 1.26 -3.95 -12.11
N ARG A 28 1.19 -3.49 -13.38
CA ARG A 28 1.86 -2.25 -13.81
C ARG A 28 1.27 -1.02 -13.10
N LYS A 29 -0.05 -0.95 -12.95
CA LYS A 29 -0.74 0.13 -12.23
C LYS A 29 -0.33 0.18 -10.76
N VAL A 30 -0.31 -0.97 -10.09
CA VAL A 30 0.10 -1.01 -8.67
C VAL A 30 1.55 -0.66 -8.48
N ARG A 31 2.46 -1.18 -9.30
CA ARG A 31 3.87 -0.82 -9.22
C ARG A 31 4.06 0.70 -9.35
N ARG A 32 3.24 1.37 -10.17
CA ARG A 32 3.24 2.84 -10.25
C ARG A 32 2.72 3.47 -8.97
N ALA A 33 1.61 3.01 -8.40
CA ALA A 33 1.10 3.49 -7.11
C ALA A 33 2.14 3.32 -5.98
N VAL A 34 2.77 2.14 -5.87
CA VAL A 34 3.85 1.86 -4.91
C VAL A 34 5.00 2.85 -5.08
N LYS A 35 5.43 3.12 -6.33
CA LYS A 35 6.47 4.12 -6.60
C LYS A 35 6.07 5.52 -6.16
N LEU A 36 4.80 5.90 -6.33
CA LEU A 36 4.30 7.21 -5.90
C LEU A 36 4.30 7.30 -4.36
N ILE A 37 3.84 6.27 -3.65
CA ILE A 37 3.89 6.19 -2.18
C ILE A 37 5.33 6.31 -1.68
N ILE A 38 6.26 5.55 -2.30
CA ILE A 38 7.68 5.57 -1.94
C ILE A 38 8.27 6.97 -2.12
N ARG A 39 7.99 7.63 -3.27
CA ARG A 39 8.44 9.00 -3.53
C ARG A 39 7.87 10.01 -2.54
N TRP A 40 6.60 9.87 -2.21
CA TRP A 40 5.95 10.70 -1.19
C TRP A 40 6.64 10.54 0.17
N PHE A 41 6.97 9.31 0.57
CA PHE A 41 7.70 9.07 1.81
C PHE A 41 9.15 9.57 1.76
N ASP A 42 9.87 9.39 0.65
CA ASP A 42 11.22 9.90 0.45
C ASP A 42 11.27 11.43 0.52
N TYR A 43 10.22 12.11 0.03
CA TYR A 43 10.09 13.56 0.18
C TYR A 43 9.98 13.97 1.66
N ILE A 44 9.21 13.24 2.48
CA ILE A 44 9.10 13.50 3.92
C ILE A 44 10.45 13.32 4.62
N VAL A 45 11.15 12.22 4.33
CA VAL A 45 12.43 11.90 4.98
C VAL A 45 13.55 12.86 4.57
N SER A 46 13.50 13.43 3.36
CA SER A 46 14.49 14.42 2.90
C SER A 46 14.32 15.81 3.52
N HIS A 47 13.19 16.10 4.15
CA HIS A 47 12.87 17.41 4.75
C HIS A 47 12.41 17.29 6.22
N PRO A 48 13.20 16.67 7.13
CA PRO A 48 12.74 16.37 8.50
C PRO A 48 12.55 17.62 9.38
N ASN A 49 13.23 18.72 9.06
CA ASN A 49 13.25 19.95 9.87
C ASN A 49 12.43 21.09 9.25
N ASP A 50 12.16 21.02 7.96
CA ASP A 50 11.55 22.06 7.11
C ASP A 50 10.37 21.50 6.30
N LEU A 51 9.74 20.44 6.79
CA LEU A 51 8.64 19.75 6.13
C LEU A 51 7.47 20.69 5.83
N ASP A 52 7.25 21.01 4.55
CA ASP A 52 6.03 21.69 4.11
C ASP A 52 4.86 20.70 4.11
N ILE A 53 4.06 20.74 5.17
CA ILE A 53 2.89 19.87 5.36
C ILE A 53 1.87 20.05 4.23
N SER A 54 1.71 21.25 3.69
CA SER A 54 0.79 21.53 2.59
C SER A 54 1.21 20.77 1.33
N GLU A 55 2.50 20.86 1.00
CA GLU A 55 3.08 20.15 -0.14
C GLU A 55 3.05 18.63 0.04
N VAL A 56 3.36 18.13 1.24
CA VAL A 56 3.26 16.69 1.55
C VAL A 56 1.83 16.18 1.40
N ARG A 57 0.84 16.94 1.90
CA ARG A 57 -0.58 16.59 1.76
C ARG A 57 -0.97 16.56 0.28
N ARG A 58 -0.62 17.59 -0.48
CA ARG A 58 -0.86 17.69 -1.92
C ARG A 58 -0.28 16.50 -2.69
N ILE A 59 0.97 16.11 -2.44
CA ILE A 59 1.59 14.95 -3.08
C ILE A 59 0.86 13.67 -2.68
N GLY A 60 0.43 13.55 -1.42
CA GLY A 60 -0.38 12.42 -0.96
C GLY A 60 -1.75 12.36 -1.64
N ASP A 61 -2.39 13.51 -1.89
CA ASP A 61 -3.67 13.58 -2.60
C ASP A 61 -3.53 13.14 -4.06
N ILE A 62 -2.39 13.40 -4.71
CA ILE A 62 -2.08 12.85 -6.05
C ILE A 62 -1.99 11.32 -6.02
N VAL A 63 -1.50 10.72 -4.92
CA VAL A 63 -1.50 9.26 -4.74
C VAL A 63 -2.93 8.75 -4.58
N ASP A 64 -3.74 9.43 -3.77
CA ASP A 64 -5.16 9.13 -3.57
C ASP A 64 -5.93 9.13 -4.90
N GLU A 65 -5.78 10.21 -5.69
CA GLU A 65 -6.39 10.37 -7.01
C GLU A 65 -5.95 9.25 -7.96
N TYR A 66 -4.65 8.95 -8.04
CA TYR A 66 -4.15 7.88 -8.89
C TYR A 66 -4.72 6.50 -8.51
N ILE A 67 -4.83 6.20 -7.21
CA ILE A 67 -5.40 4.94 -6.71
C ILE A 67 -6.88 4.85 -7.09
N ALA A 68 -7.64 5.92 -6.88
CA ALA A 68 -9.07 5.99 -7.16
C ALA A 68 -9.38 5.86 -8.66
N GLU A 69 -8.71 6.64 -9.51
CA GLU A 69 -8.89 6.61 -10.98
C GLU A 69 -8.59 5.24 -11.60
N ASN A 70 -7.70 4.47 -10.97
CA ASN A 70 -7.23 3.19 -11.49
C ASN A 70 -7.90 1.99 -10.79
N ASP A 71 -8.89 2.22 -9.91
CA ASP A 71 -9.57 1.21 -9.09
C ASP A 71 -8.59 0.28 -8.35
N ILE A 72 -7.44 0.81 -7.92
CA ILE A 72 -6.39 0.02 -7.29
C ILE A 72 -6.84 -0.35 -5.87
N GLY A 73 -7.07 -1.64 -5.61
CA GLY A 73 -7.42 -2.15 -4.28
C GLY A 73 -8.93 -2.38 -4.05
N LYS A 74 -9.82 -1.83 -4.89
CA LYS A 74 -11.27 -2.12 -4.84
C LYS A 74 -11.59 -3.55 -5.27
N ASN A 75 -11.10 -3.94 -6.45
CA ASN A 75 -11.37 -5.24 -7.08
C ASN A 75 -10.15 -6.15 -7.18
N THR A 76 -8.98 -5.66 -6.79
CA THR A 76 -7.73 -6.43 -6.92
C THR A 76 -7.04 -6.60 -5.56
N MET A 77 -7.09 -7.82 -5.06
CA MET A 77 -6.30 -8.27 -3.90
C MET A 77 -4.88 -8.57 -4.38
N TYR A 78 -3.94 -7.66 -4.15
CA TYR A 78 -2.51 -7.93 -4.38
C TYR A 78 -1.84 -8.65 -3.22
N PHE A 79 -2.60 -8.79 -2.15
CA PHE A 79 -2.22 -9.44 -0.96
C PHE A 79 -3.55 -10.08 -0.44
N THR A 80 -3.62 -11.44 -0.31
CA THR A 80 -4.17 -12.27 0.82
C THR A 80 -5.34 -11.76 1.68
N PRO A 81 -6.33 -12.50 2.18
CA PRO A 81 -7.27 -11.93 3.14
C PRO A 81 -6.76 -12.06 4.59
N LYS A 82 -6.54 -10.93 5.29
CA LYS A 82 -6.83 -10.76 6.75
C LYS A 82 -6.58 -9.37 7.33
N LEU A 83 -6.00 -8.41 6.60
CA LEU A 83 -5.76 -7.08 7.20
C LEU A 83 -7.04 -6.33 7.61
N ILE A 84 -8.17 -6.58 6.95
CA ILE A 84 -9.45 -5.94 7.32
C ILE A 84 -9.86 -6.32 8.74
N GLU A 85 -9.54 -7.53 9.21
CA GLU A 85 -9.81 -7.96 10.60
C GLU A 85 -8.83 -7.34 11.62
N HIS A 86 -7.79 -6.65 11.15
CA HIS A 86 -6.72 -6.08 11.97
C HIS A 86 -6.56 -4.56 11.83
N ILE A 87 -7.23 -3.95 10.85
CA ILE A 87 -7.46 -2.50 10.77
C ILE A 87 -8.67 -2.22 11.65
N VAL A 88 -8.40 -2.04 12.94
CA VAL A 88 -9.43 -1.71 13.92
C VAL A 88 -9.68 -0.19 13.96
N ASP A 89 -8.68 0.64 13.63
CA ASP A 89 -8.83 2.08 13.39
C ASP A 89 -8.07 2.58 12.14
N ARG A 90 -8.21 3.87 11.80
CA ARG A 90 -7.54 4.52 10.65
C ARG A 90 -6.00 4.47 10.69
N PHE A 91 -5.42 4.04 11.81
CA PHE A 91 -3.98 3.93 12.05
C PHE A 91 -3.53 2.45 12.14
N GLY A 92 -4.46 1.50 12.00
CA GLY A 92 -4.19 0.07 12.13
C GLY A 92 -3.95 -0.40 13.57
N ARG A 93 -4.34 0.38 14.58
CA ARG A 93 -4.19 0.04 16.02
C ARG A 93 -5.37 -0.76 16.53
N LYS A 94 -5.12 -1.73 17.41
CA LYS A 94 -6.15 -2.37 18.24
C LYS A 94 -6.56 -1.46 19.40
N GLU A 95 -7.69 -1.78 20.04
CA GLU A 95 -8.13 -1.09 21.25
C GLU A 95 -7.03 -1.13 22.32
N HIS A 96 -6.69 0.03 22.88
CA HIS A 96 -5.63 0.23 23.88
C HIS A 96 -4.18 0.01 23.41
N GLU A 97 -3.94 -0.20 22.12
CA GLU A 97 -2.58 -0.36 21.60
C GLU A 97 -1.90 1.01 21.41
N THR A 98 -0.64 1.13 21.86
CA THR A 98 0.18 2.31 21.52
C THR A 98 0.59 2.26 20.07
N PHE A 99 1.03 3.40 19.54
CA PHE A 99 1.45 3.50 18.16
C PHE A 99 2.70 2.66 17.86
N GLU A 100 3.63 2.65 18.80
CA GLU A 100 4.89 1.91 18.72
C GLU A 100 4.62 0.40 18.77
N GLN A 101 3.67 -0.04 19.61
CA GLN A 101 3.20 -1.43 19.66
C GLN A 101 2.53 -1.85 18.34
N ALA A 102 1.68 -0.98 17.78
CA ALA A 102 1.08 -1.22 16.48
C ALA A 102 2.19 -1.32 15.42
N ALA A 103 3.14 -0.39 15.38
CA ALA A 103 4.25 -0.41 14.43
C ALA A 103 5.11 -1.68 14.54
N GLU A 104 5.50 -2.09 15.75
CA GLU A 104 6.24 -3.34 15.97
C GLU A 104 5.45 -4.56 15.49
N ARG A 105 4.15 -4.61 15.78
CA ARG A 105 3.26 -5.66 15.27
C ARG A 105 3.21 -5.64 13.75
N LEU A 106 3.05 -4.46 13.13
CA LEU A 106 3.04 -4.28 11.68
C LEU A 106 4.37 -4.74 11.03
N ILE A 107 5.52 -4.52 11.69
CA ILE A 107 6.87 -4.91 11.22
C ILE A 107 7.10 -6.42 11.34
N GLN A 108 6.65 -7.03 12.43
CA GLN A 108 6.82 -8.47 12.70
C GLN A 108 5.90 -9.35 11.85
N TRP A 109 5.00 -8.76 11.07
CA TRP A 109 4.07 -9.49 10.21
C TRP A 109 4.76 -10.29 9.12
N ARG A 110 4.74 -11.61 9.32
CA ARG A 110 5.11 -12.62 8.32
C ARG A 110 3.87 -13.47 8.03
N GLY A 111 3.18 -13.14 6.94
CA GLY A 111 2.07 -13.95 6.41
C GLY A 111 0.72 -13.25 6.43
N ASP A 112 -0.04 -13.53 5.37
CA ASP A 112 -1.47 -13.32 5.18
C ASP A 112 -1.99 -11.87 5.14
N ASN A 113 -2.73 -11.53 4.08
CA ASN A 113 -2.41 -10.30 3.41
C ASN A 113 -3.51 -9.15 3.36
N VAL A 114 -3.46 -8.19 2.41
CA VAL A 114 -4.00 -6.80 2.54
C VAL A 114 -4.52 -6.14 1.23
N LYS A 115 -5.65 -5.43 1.24
CA LYS A 115 -5.97 -4.54 0.09
C LYS A 115 -4.95 -3.39 0.02
N PHE A 116 -4.41 -3.10 -1.17
CA PHE A 116 -3.43 -2.03 -1.35
C PHE A 116 -3.92 -0.67 -0.80
N GLU A 117 -5.19 -0.35 -1.04
CA GLU A 117 -5.86 0.83 -0.49
C GLU A 117 -5.78 0.89 1.05
N SER A 118 -6.06 -0.22 1.73
CA SER A 118 -5.95 -0.32 3.18
C SER A 118 -4.54 -0.06 3.69
N TYR A 119 -3.53 -0.50 2.93
CA TYR A 119 -2.13 -0.24 3.25
C TYR A 119 -1.76 1.24 3.14
N TRP A 120 -2.27 1.88 2.10
CA TRP A 120 -2.11 3.31 1.88
C TRP A 120 -2.81 4.13 2.97
N THR A 121 -4.02 3.73 3.38
CA THR A 121 -4.74 4.35 4.51
C THR A 121 -3.92 4.30 5.80
N ILE A 122 -3.26 3.18 6.11
CA ILE A 122 -2.38 3.08 7.28
C ILE A 122 -1.22 4.06 7.17
N ILE A 123 -0.54 4.12 6.02
CA ILE A 123 0.59 5.04 5.81
C ILE A 123 0.15 6.49 6.01
N ARG A 124 -1.00 6.88 5.42
CA ARG A 124 -1.57 8.22 5.54
C ARG A 124 -2.01 8.53 6.97
N GLY A 125 -2.64 7.57 7.64
CA GLY A 125 -2.98 7.65 9.05
C GLY A 125 -1.73 7.87 9.90
N SER A 126 -0.73 6.99 9.83
CA SER A 126 0.50 7.10 10.62
C SER A 126 1.18 8.45 10.43
N PHE A 127 1.18 9.00 9.21
CA PHE A 127 1.72 10.32 8.96
C PHE A 127 0.85 11.45 9.55
N ALA A 128 -0.48 11.37 9.44
CA ALA A 128 -1.37 12.35 10.06
C ALA A 128 -1.19 12.39 11.59
N GLU A 129 -0.98 11.24 12.22
CA GLU A 129 -0.70 11.16 13.65
C GLU A 129 0.69 11.72 14.00
N TYR A 130 1.71 11.41 13.20
CA TYR A 130 3.04 12.01 13.33
C TYR A 130 2.97 13.56 13.33
N ILE A 131 2.22 14.14 12.40
CA ILE A 131 2.00 15.59 12.34
C ILE A 131 1.21 16.09 13.56
N SER A 132 0.12 15.42 13.95
CA SER A 132 -0.67 15.76 15.14
C SER A 132 0.16 15.81 16.42
N ARG A 133 1.07 14.85 16.62
CA ARG A 133 1.98 14.82 17.78
C ARG A 133 3.03 15.94 17.71
N ARG A 134 3.61 16.19 16.52
CA ARG A 134 4.51 17.35 16.27
C ARG A 134 3.85 18.69 16.60
N GLU A 135 2.59 18.89 16.18
CA GLU A 135 1.82 20.10 16.44
C GLU A 135 1.55 20.32 17.94
N LYS A 136 1.51 19.24 18.73
CA LYS A 136 1.41 19.29 20.20
C LYS A 136 2.75 19.55 20.91
N GLY A 137 3.84 19.72 20.17
CA GLY A 137 5.18 19.90 20.72
C GLY A 137 5.89 18.62 21.13
N GLU A 138 5.34 17.45 20.77
CA GLU A 138 6.03 16.17 20.97
C GLU A 138 7.12 15.96 19.89
N THR A 139 8.06 15.07 20.16
CA THR A 139 9.09 14.63 19.20
C THR A 139 8.84 13.19 18.74
N PRO A 140 7.77 12.92 17.98
CA PRO A 140 7.49 11.58 17.47
C PRO A 140 8.56 11.17 16.45
N ASP A 141 8.84 9.88 16.35
CA ASP A 141 9.69 9.33 15.30
C ASP A 141 8.89 9.02 14.02
N LEU A 142 9.59 8.83 12.90
CA LEU A 142 8.99 8.39 11.64
C LEU A 142 8.93 6.86 11.53
N THR A 143 9.30 6.10 12.58
CA THR A 143 9.45 4.64 12.54
C THR A 143 8.17 3.99 12.05
N ALA A 144 7.02 4.40 12.58
CA ALA A 144 5.73 3.84 12.22
C ALA A 144 5.16 4.31 10.88
N VAL A 145 5.66 5.41 10.30
CA VAL A 145 5.38 5.78 8.90
C VAL A 145 6.29 4.97 7.97
N SER A 146 7.54 4.75 8.39
CA SER A 146 8.57 4.04 7.63
C SER A 146 8.36 2.53 7.55
N ALA A 147 7.85 1.92 8.62
CA ALA A 147 7.61 0.49 8.74
C ALA A 147 6.73 -0.05 7.60
N PRO A 148 5.54 0.53 7.33
CA PRO A 148 4.75 0.08 6.21
C PRO A 148 5.43 0.36 4.86
N VAL A 149 6.09 1.50 4.68
CA VAL A 149 6.80 1.81 3.43
C VAL A 149 7.94 0.83 3.15
N ALA A 150 8.68 0.39 4.17
CA ALA A 150 9.76 -0.59 4.04
C ALA A 150 9.26 -1.96 3.55
N VAL A 151 8.09 -2.40 4.01
CA VAL A 151 7.44 -3.63 3.54
C VAL A 151 7.04 -3.49 2.07
N LEU A 152 6.51 -2.33 1.64
CA LEU A 152 6.21 -2.08 0.23
C LEU A 152 7.46 -2.18 -0.64
N ARG A 153 8.57 -1.54 -0.24
CA ARG A 153 9.86 -1.63 -0.94
C ARG A 153 10.33 -3.07 -1.09
N LYS A 154 10.32 -3.83 0.02
CA LYS A 154 10.74 -5.24 0.04
C LYS A 154 9.90 -6.12 -0.88
N TYR A 155 8.57 -5.99 -0.83
CA TYR A 155 7.67 -6.84 -1.61
C TYR A 155 7.71 -6.51 -3.10
N TRP A 156 7.72 -5.22 -3.45
CA TRP A 156 7.67 -4.77 -4.84
C TRP A 156 9.05 -4.66 -5.51
N ARG A 157 10.13 -4.82 -4.74
CA ARG A 157 11.53 -4.68 -5.16
C ARG A 157 11.79 -3.31 -5.79
N VAL A 158 11.38 -2.25 -5.08
CA VAL A 158 11.50 -0.84 -5.49
C VAL A 158 12.33 -0.08 -4.48
#